data_AF-R0JY48-F1
#
_entry.id   AF-R0JY48-F1
#
_cell.length_a   1.000
_cell.length_b   1.000
_cell.length_c   1.000
_cell.angle_alpha   90.00
_cell.angle_beta   90.00
_cell.angle_gamma   90.00
#
_symmetry.space_group_name_H-M   'P 1'
#
loop_
_entity.id
_entity.type
_entity.pdbx_description
1 polymer ?
#
loop_
_entity_poly.entity_id
_entity_poly.type
_entity_poly.pdbx_seq_one_letter_code
_entity_poly.pdbx_strand_id
1 'polypeptide(L)'
;MFTFNFSLPLLLLLLPLFLAIHAAALPPPQIPTPQRRGIPYNDVSLVSLFNKPGSHATWRYNWDSSSPPSTAWFDFVPMLHSLRDDHTGHWKANAEAVARGNYEGMNGRATWVLGFNEPDNCLPGAGGSCIDVATAVAGWKKHMQPLASLNKNMYLGSPAVTNAAASDTSGLGWLAKFMEKCDGCNIDFVNIHWYGYANAQAFKSHIEATRKVAGGRPIWVTEFQPSGTTDEVKRFLEDVMPWMDASTDIHRYAYFMAAQGEGMLVDSNGGLGEIGKTYAFFH
;
A
#
# COMPACT_ATOMS: atom_id res chain seq x y z
N MET A 1 44.97 43.92 50.15
CA MET A 1 44.42 43.41 48.87
C MET A 1 44.20 41.91 49.04
N PHE A 2 42.99 41.50 49.41
CA PHE A 2 42.63 40.09 49.60
C PHE A 2 41.68 39.69 48.46
N THR A 3 42.13 38.82 47.57
CA THR A 3 41.31 38.23 46.52
C THR A 3 40.72 36.92 47.03
N PHE A 4 39.39 36.90 47.24
CA PHE A 4 38.64 35.67 47.50
C PHE A 4 38.34 34.97 46.18
N ASN A 5 38.73 33.70 46.07
CA ASN A 5 38.45 32.84 44.93
C ASN A 5 37.21 32.00 45.26
N PHE A 6 36.08 32.26 44.61
CA PHE A 6 34.85 31.45 44.76
C PHE A 6 34.79 30.41 43.63
N SER A 7 35.01 29.14 43.99
CA SER A 7 34.67 28.01 43.12
C SER A 7 33.22 27.61 43.36
N LEU A 8 32.35 27.79 42.36
CA LEU A 8 30.99 27.22 42.36
C LEU A 8 31.05 25.73 41.98
N PRO A 9 30.30 24.84 42.65
CA PRO A 9 30.19 23.45 42.23
C PRO A 9 29.22 23.34 41.03
N LEU A 10 29.68 22.68 39.98
CA LEU A 10 28.88 22.35 38.78
C LEU A 10 27.88 21.25 39.14
N LEU A 11 26.62 21.60 39.36
CA LEU A 11 25.54 20.65 39.59
C LEU A 11 25.12 20.02 38.25
N LEU A 12 25.53 18.77 38.00
CA LEU A 12 25.03 17.99 36.86
C LEU A 12 23.54 17.66 37.08
N LEU A 13 22.68 18.38 36.37
CA LEU A 13 21.27 18.04 36.21
C LEU A 13 21.14 16.81 35.31
N LEU A 14 20.96 15.64 35.93
CA LEU A 14 20.50 14.43 35.24
C LEU A 14 19.03 14.64 34.85
N LEU A 15 18.79 15.09 33.62
CA LEU A 15 17.45 15.10 33.02
C LEU A 15 17.01 13.64 32.82
N PRO A 16 15.80 13.24 33.28
CA PRO A 16 15.29 11.91 33.01
C PRO A 16 15.04 11.79 31.50
N LEU A 17 15.68 10.79 30.89
CA LEU A 17 15.46 10.42 29.50
C LEU A 17 14.06 9.79 29.42
N PHE A 18 13.04 10.61 29.24
CA PHE A 18 11.71 10.11 28.88
C PHE A 18 11.82 9.53 27.48
N LEU A 19 11.86 8.20 27.36
CA LEU A 19 11.51 7.51 26.12
C LEU A 19 10.03 7.84 25.86
N ALA A 20 9.76 8.87 25.07
CA ALA A 20 8.44 9.10 24.53
C ALA A 20 8.15 7.93 23.59
N ILE A 21 7.38 6.96 24.09
CA ILE A 21 6.71 5.97 23.25
C ILE A 21 5.78 6.78 22.35
N HIS A 22 6.27 7.14 21.16
CA HIS A 22 5.43 7.71 20.13
C HIS A 22 4.49 6.57 19.71
N ALA A 23 3.30 6.54 20.29
CA ALA A 23 2.19 5.86 19.64
C ALA A 23 2.11 6.47 18.24
N ALA A 24 2.40 5.66 17.21
CA ALA A 24 2.31 6.12 15.85
C ALA A 24 0.89 6.62 15.62
N ALA A 25 0.76 7.92 15.37
CA ALA A 25 -0.52 8.50 15.02
C ALA A 25 -0.98 7.82 13.74
N LEU A 26 -2.20 7.27 13.76
CA LEU A 26 -2.81 6.73 12.54
C LEU A 26 -2.71 7.78 11.43
N PRO A 27 -2.51 7.36 10.17
CA PRO A 27 -2.54 8.28 9.04
C PRO A 27 -3.81 9.14 9.10
N PRO A 28 -3.71 10.44 8.75
CA PRO A 28 -4.84 11.36 8.89
C PRO A 28 -6.03 10.83 8.09
N PRO A 29 -7.27 10.95 8.61
CA PRO A 29 -8.47 10.62 7.86
C PRO A 29 -8.45 11.35 6.51
N GLN A 30 -8.68 10.62 5.41
CA GLN A 30 -8.73 11.25 4.10
C GLN A 30 -10.12 11.78 3.78
N ILE A 31 -10.14 12.94 3.12
CA ILE A 31 -11.35 13.53 2.59
C ILE A 31 -11.85 12.63 1.45
N PRO A 32 -13.15 12.26 1.41
CA PRO A 32 -13.78 11.64 0.25
C PRO A 32 -13.41 12.35 -1.06
N THR A 33 -12.91 11.59 -2.03
CA THR A 33 -12.35 12.12 -3.27
C THR A 33 -12.25 11.03 -4.32
N PRO A 34 -12.45 11.34 -5.62
CA PRO A 34 -12.21 10.38 -6.67
C PRO A 34 -10.72 10.18 -6.99
N GLN A 35 -9.81 11.03 -6.50
CA GLN A 35 -8.36 10.97 -6.77
C GLN A 35 -7.62 9.85 -5.99
N ARG A 36 -8.14 8.61 -6.05
CA ARG A 36 -7.69 7.45 -5.26
C ARG A 36 -7.12 6.31 -6.10
N ARG A 37 -7.16 6.43 -7.43
CA ARG A 37 -6.91 5.34 -8.36
C ARG A 37 -5.41 5.07 -8.55
N GLY A 38 -5.04 3.82 -8.43
CA GLY A 38 -3.67 3.32 -8.61
C GLY A 38 -3.51 2.62 -9.94
N ILE A 39 -2.32 2.72 -10.54
CA ILE A 39 -1.94 1.98 -11.75
C ILE A 39 -0.94 0.89 -11.37
N PRO A 40 -1.35 -0.39 -11.27
CA PRO A 40 -0.43 -1.53 -11.25
C PRO A 40 0.10 -1.77 -12.67
N TYR A 41 1.40 -1.98 -12.84
CA TYR A 41 2.01 -2.17 -14.16
C TYR A 41 3.27 -3.03 -14.09
N ASN A 42 3.59 -3.73 -15.18
CA ASN A 42 4.92 -4.30 -15.42
C ASN A 42 5.70 -3.49 -16.46
N ASP A 43 4.99 -2.88 -17.42
CA ASP A 43 5.56 -1.97 -18.41
C ASP A 43 5.25 -0.51 -18.02
N VAL A 44 6.28 0.23 -17.65
CA VAL A 44 6.17 1.64 -17.23
C VAL A 44 5.60 2.56 -18.31
N SER A 45 5.75 2.19 -19.60
CA SER A 45 5.30 3.01 -20.73
C SER A 45 3.78 3.15 -20.74
N LEU A 46 3.07 2.11 -20.27
CA LEU A 46 1.61 2.06 -20.23
C LEU A 46 1.02 3.00 -19.16
N VAL A 47 1.80 3.35 -18.13
CA VAL A 47 1.35 4.28 -17.08
C VAL A 47 0.97 5.65 -17.67
N SER A 48 1.68 6.09 -18.71
CA SER A 48 1.45 7.38 -19.36
C SER A 48 0.08 7.50 -20.03
N LEU A 49 -0.58 6.38 -20.35
CA LEU A 49 -1.92 6.35 -20.93
C LEU A 49 -2.97 6.96 -20.00
N PHE A 50 -2.75 6.87 -18.68
CA PHE A 50 -3.65 7.39 -17.65
C PHE A 50 -3.32 8.84 -17.27
N ASN A 51 -2.15 9.36 -17.64
CA ASN A 51 -1.78 10.75 -17.34
C ASN A 51 -2.43 11.73 -18.34
N LYS A 52 -3.76 11.88 -18.23
CA LYS A 52 -4.60 12.74 -19.08
C LYS A 52 -5.53 13.62 -18.24
N PRO A 53 -5.91 14.81 -18.72
CA PRO A 53 -6.92 15.63 -18.06
C PRO A 53 -8.19 14.83 -17.76
N GLY A 54 -8.72 14.99 -16.55
CA GLY A 54 -9.90 14.26 -16.08
C GLY A 54 -9.60 12.86 -15.52
N SER A 55 -8.37 12.34 -15.62
CA SER A 55 -8.04 11.08 -14.97
C SER A 55 -8.04 11.22 -13.44
N HIS A 56 -8.53 10.18 -12.78
CA HIS A 56 -8.56 10.05 -11.33
C HIS A 56 -7.36 9.27 -10.76
N ALA A 57 -6.42 8.85 -11.61
CA ALA A 57 -5.19 8.18 -11.21
C ALA A 57 -4.20 9.13 -10.53
N THR A 58 -3.61 8.69 -9.42
CA THR A 58 -2.69 9.51 -8.62
C THR A 58 -1.43 8.78 -8.16
N TRP A 59 -1.42 7.45 -8.23
CA TRP A 59 -0.29 6.63 -7.76
C TRP A 59 -0.11 5.39 -8.64
N ARG A 60 1.05 4.74 -8.50
CA ARG A 60 1.45 3.59 -9.30
C ARG A 60 2.36 2.66 -8.52
N TYR A 61 2.33 1.37 -8.83
CA TYR A 61 3.27 0.37 -8.31
C TYR A 61 3.44 -0.79 -9.30
N ASN A 62 4.49 -1.60 -9.13
CA ASN A 62 4.89 -2.66 -10.08
C ASN A 62 5.39 -3.92 -9.37
N TRP A 63 4.89 -4.18 -8.16
CA TRP A 63 5.34 -5.30 -7.32
C TRP A 63 6.82 -5.29 -6.92
N ASP A 64 7.55 -4.21 -7.20
CA ASP A 64 8.95 -4.06 -6.80
C ASP A 64 9.13 -2.81 -5.93
N SER A 65 10.28 -2.75 -5.30
CA SER A 65 10.82 -1.65 -4.51
C SER A 65 11.27 -0.45 -5.36
N SER A 66 11.40 -0.63 -6.67
CA SER A 66 11.86 0.40 -7.61
C SER A 66 11.13 0.33 -8.93
N SER A 67 11.22 1.40 -9.70
CA SER A 67 10.60 1.49 -11.01
C SER A 67 11.47 2.30 -11.95
N PRO A 68 11.48 1.97 -13.25
CA PRO A 68 12.03 2.87 -14.25
C PRO A 68 11.38 4.26 -14.19
N PRO A 69 12.08 5.31 -14.67
CA PRO A 69 11.49 6.64 -14.77
C PRO A 69 10.18 6.63 -15.57
N SER A 70 9.20 7.41 -15.11
CA SER A 70 7.94 7.62 -15.82
C SER A 70 7.73 9.12 -16.06
N THR A 71 7.09 9.45 -17.18
CA THR A 71 6.62 10.82 -17.47
C THR A 71 5.29 11.14 -16.79
N ALA A 72 4.62 10.13 -16.23
CA ALA A 72 3.44 10.33 -15.40
C ALA A 72 3.85 10.90 -14.03
N TRP A 73 3.10 11.89 -13.54
CA TRP A 73 3.35 12.53 -12.25
C TRP A 73 2.97 11.66 -11.04
N PHE A 74 2.36 10.50 -11.28
CA PHE A 74 1.85 9.62 -10.23
C PHE A 74 2.94 9.19 -9.26
N ASP A 75 2.62 9.24 -7.97
CA ASP A 75 3.52 8.80 -6.91
C ASP A 75 3.82 7.30 -7.08
N PHE A 76 5.12 6.95 -7.12
CA PHE A 76 5.53 5.55 -7.08
C PHE A 76 5.49 5.04 -5.63
N VAL A 77 4.79 3.93 -5.42
CA VAL A 77 4.68 3.26 -4.11
C VAL A 77 5.52 1.98 -4.17
N PRO A 78 6.67 1.91 -3.47
CA PRO A 78 7.51 0.71 -3.47
C PRO A 78 6.86 -0.42 -2.66
N MET A 79 7.07 -1.65 -3.08
CA MET A 79 6.59 -2.86 -2.42
C MET A 79 7.75 -3.77 -2.02
N LEU A 80 7.70 -4.32 -0.81
CA LEU A 80 8.50 -5.49 -0.47
C LEU A 80 7.66 -6.74 -0.76
N HIS A 81 7.76 -7.27 -1.98
CA HIS A 81 6.87 -8.33 -2.45
C HIS A 81 6.99 -9.63 -1.64
N SER A 82 8.22 -10.09 -1.37
CA SER A 82 8.47 -11.33 -0.64
C SER A 82 9.75 -11.26 0.19
N LEU A 83 10.05 -12.32 0.94
CA LEU A 83 11.32 -12.49 1.66
C LEU A 83 12.46 -13.14 0.86
N ARG A 84 12.27 -13.38 -0.45
CA ARG A 84 13.35 -13.82 -1.33
C ARG A 84 14.47 -12.77 -1.43
N ASP A 85 15.68 -13.23 -1.67
CA ASP A 85 16.87 -12.37 -1.74
C ASP A 85 16.80 -11.33 -2.87
N ASP A 86 16.17 -11.68 -4.00
CA ASP A 86 15.95 -10.76 -5.11
C ASP A 86 14.93 -9.65 -4.81
N HIS A 87 14.17 -9.75 -3.72
CA HIS A 87 13.33 -8.64 -3.23
C HIS A 87 13.95 -7.94 -2.02
N THR A 88 14.56 -8.68 -1.09
CA THR A 88 15.10 -8.11 0.15
C THR A 88 16.48 -7.47 -0.03
N GLY A 89 17.28 -7.92 -1.00
CA GLY A 89 18.67 -7.49 -1.18
C GLY A 89 18.82 -6.01 -1.51
N HIS A 90 17.88 -5.44 -2.28
CA HIS A 90 17.87 -4.02 -2.64
C HIS A 90 16.77 -3.21 -1.94
N TRP A 91 15.87 -3.86 -1.20
CA TRP A 91 14.72 -3.24 -0.54
C TRP A 91 15.07 -1.98 0.26
N LYS A 92 16.01 -2.12 1.21
CA LYS A 92 16.35 -1.03 2.14
C LYS A 92 16.84 0.21 1.40
N ALA A 93 17.78 0.02 0.46
CA ALA A 93 18.35 1.12 -0.30
C ALA A 93 17.30 1.83 -1.17
N ASN A 94 16.44 1.06 -1.84
CA ASN A 94 15.39 1.59 -2.71
C ASN A 94 14.31 2.34 -1.92
N ALA A 95 13.81 1.75 -0.82
CA ALA A 95 12.81 2.38 0.04
C ALA A 95 13.34 3.67 0.71
N GLU A 96 14.58 3.67 1.20
CA GLU A 96 15.24 4.87 1.75
C GLU A 96 15.42 5.97 0.70
N ALA A 97 15.74 5.61 -0.55
CA ALA A 97 15.88 6.56 -1.63
C ALA A 97 14.53 7.24 -1.98
N VAL A 98 13.45 6.46 -2.06
CA VAL A 98 12.09 7.00 -2.26
C VAL A 98 11.70 7.92 -1.10
N ALA A 99 11.90 7.46 0.15
CA ALA A 99 11.57 8.23 1.35
C ALA A 99 12.30 9.58 1.40
N ARG A 100 13.61 9.58 1.11
CA ARG A 100 14.42 10.80 1.03
C ARG A 100 13.94 11.74 -0.07
N GLY A 101 13.66 11.21 -1.27
CA GLY A 101 13.16 12.00 -2.40
C GLY A 101 11.85 12.71 -2.09
N ASN A 102 10.90 12.01 -1.46
CA ASN A 102 9.63 12.60 -1.04
C ASN A 102 9.81 13.62 0.09
N TYR A 103 10.62 13.30 1.09
CA TYR A 103 10.74 14.17 2.26
C TYR A 103 11.57 15.43 1.98
N GLU A 104 12.77 15.28 1.43
CA GLU A 104 13.68 16.41 1.17
C GLU A 104 13.33 17.12 -0.15
N GLY A 105 13.03 16.34 -1.20
CA GLY A 105 12.79 16.87 -2.55
C GLY A 105 11.37 17.41 -2.76
N MET A 106 10.39 17.04 -1.93
CA MET A 106 8.98 17.40 -2.11
C MET A 106 8.33 17.97 -0.85
N ASN A 107 9.07 18.78 -0.09
CA ASN A 107 8.59 19.54 1.06
C ASN A 107 7.88 18.67 2.12
N GLY A 108 8.52 17.58 2.52
CA GLY A 108 8.00 16.65 3.51
C GLY A 108 6.85 15.79 3.01
N ARG A 109 6.77 15.47 1.71
CA ARG A 109 5.72 14.59 1.17
C ARG A 109 5.76 13.23 1.88
N ALA A 110 4.58 12.69 2.15
CA ALA A 110 4.43 11.36 2.73
C ALA A 110 4.95 10.26 1.81
N THR A 111 5.56 9.24 2.41
CA THR A 111 5.98 8.03 1.72
C THR A 111 5.16 6.86 2.22
N TRP A 112 4.50 6.21 1.27
CA TRP A 112 3.69 5.02 1.51
C TRP A 112 4.45 3.83 0.95
N VAL A 113 4.47 2.71 1.66
CA VAL A 113 5.12 1.48 1.20
C VAL A 113 4.17 0.28 1.36
N LEU A 114 4.20 -0.64 0.40
CA LEU A 114 3.38 -1.85 0.43
C LEU A 114 4.17 -3.03 1.02
N GLY A 115 3.50 -3.84 1.82
CA GLY A 115 4.03 -5.08 2.39
C GLY A 115 3.97 -6.27 1.42
N PHE A 116 4.15 -7.47 1.97
CA PHE A 116 4.23 -8.71 1.21
C PHE A 116 2.99 -8.98 0.36
N ASN A 117 3.21 -9.48 -0.85
CA ASN A 117 2.17 -9.78 -1.83
C ASN A 117 1.66 -11.21 -1.64
N GLU A 118 0.38 -11.37 -1.31
CA GLU A 118 -0.30 -12.66 -1.09
C GLU A 118 0.56 -13.69 -0.36
N PRO A 119 1.01 -13.39 0.88
CA PRO A 119 1.78 -14.36 1.66
C PRO A 119 0.95 -15.62 1.96
N ASP A 120 -0.37 -15.54 1.88
CA ASP A 120 -1.29 -16.64 2.04
C ASP A 120 -1.50 -17.50 0.78
N ASN A 121 -0.93 -17.09 -0.37
CA ASN A 121 -1.04 -17.82 -1.63
C ASN A 121 0.21 -18.65 -1.92
N CYS A 122 0.11 -19.96 -1.71
CA CYS A 122 1.17 -20.94 -1.95
C CYS A 122 0.96 -21.79 -3.21
N LEU A 123 0.07 -21.37 -4.11
CA LEU A 123 -0.17 -22.10 -5.36
C LEU A 123 1.06 -22.00 -6.28
N PRO A 124 1.61 -23.12 -6.77
CA PRO A 124 2.72 -23.09 -7.72
C PRO A 124 2.39 -22.28 -8.97
N GLY A 125 3.28 -21.37 -9.35
CA GLY A 125 3.10 -20.50 -10.52
C GLY A 125 2.17 -19.30 -10.28
N ALA A 126 1.58 -19.15 -9.10
CA ALA A 126 0.92 -17.92 -8.71
C ALA A 126 1.95 -16.81 -8.43
N GLY A 127 1.51 -15.55 -8.53
CA GLY A 127 2.33 -14.38 -8.21
C GLY A 127 2.51 -14.12 -6.71
N GLY A 128 1.89 -14.93 -5.83
CA GLY A 128 1.98 -14.76 -4.38
C GLY A 128 3.35 -15.11 -3.79
N SER A 129 3.60 -14.59 -2.60
CA SER A 129 4.89 -14.73 -1.91
C SER A 129 5.02 -15.99 -1.05
N CYS A 130 3.91 -16.66 -0.73
CA CYS A 130 3.85 -17.89 0.08
C CYS A 130 4.72 -17.83 1.35
N ILE A 131 4.24 -17.12 2.38
CA ILE A 131 4.94 -16.89 3.64
C ILE A 131 4.00 -17.19 4.80
N ASP A 132 4.40 -18.07 5.72
CA ASP A 132 3.63 -18.28 6.95
C ASP A 132 3.72 -17.06 7.89
N VAL A 133 2.77 -16.95 8.82
CA VAL A 133 2.66 -15.78 9.71
C VAL A 133 3.93 -15.55 10.55
N ALA A 134 4.56 -16.61 11.09
CA ALA A 134 5.72 -16.45 11.95
C ALA A 134 6.93 -15.91 11.16
N THR A 135 7.16 -16.47 9.99
CA THR A 135 8.20 -16.01 9.06
C THR A 135 7.91 -14.58 8.58
N ALA A 136 6.66 -14.24 8.27
CA ALA A 136 6.27 -12.89 7.86
C ALA A 136 6.50 -11.86 8.98
N VAL A 137 6.19 -12.18 10.24
CA VAL A 137 6.46 -11.28 11.39
C VAL A 137 7.96 -11.03 11.56
N ALA A 138 8.79 -12.08 11.48
CA ALA A 138 10.24 -11.94 11.56
C ALA A 138 10.79 -11.09 10.40
N GLY A 139 10.31 -11.35 9.18
CA GLY A 139 10.63 -10.59 7.98
C GLY A 139 10.22 -9.12 8.08
N TRP A 140 9.02 -8.85 8.59
CA TRP A 140 8.53 -7.49 8.81
C TRP A 140 9.43 -6.72 9.77
N LYS A 141 9.74 -7.30 10.93
CA LYS A 141 10.63 -6.67 11.93
C LYS A 141 12.02 -6.39 11.36
N LYS A 142 12.52 -7.26 10.49
CA LYS A 142 13.85 -7.11 9.87
C LYS A 142 13.86 -6.06 8.75
N HIS A 143 12.86 -6.05 7.87
CA HIS A 143 12.92 -5.32 6.61
C HIS A 143 11.96 -4.13 6.50
N MET A 144 10.76 -4.23 7.09
CA MET A 144 9.74 -3.18 7.01
C MET A 144 9.86 -2.22 8.18
N GLN A 145 9.94 -2.74 9.41
CA GLN A 145 9.93 -1.96 10.64
C GLN A 145 10.98 -0.82 10.69
N PRO A 146 12.22 -0.99 10.21
CA PRO A 146 13.20 0.10 10.23
C PRO A 146 12.77 1.33 9.43
N LEU A 147 11.90 1.16 8.42
CA LEU A 147 11.42 2.27 7.58
C LEU A 147 10.51 3.24 8.35
N ALA A 148 9.76 2.75 9.35
CA ALA A 148 8.81 3.56 10.11
C ALA A 148 9.47 4.72 10.86
N SER A 149 10.78 4.64 11.13
CA SER A 149 11.54 5.66 11.85
C SER A 149 12.40 6.54 10.95
N LEU A 150 12.36 6.38 9.62
CA LEU A 150 13.19 7.18 8.71
C LEU A 150 12.81 8.66 8.73
N ASN A 151 11.51 8.96 8.79
CA ASN A 151 10.99 10.29 9.05
C ASN A 151 9.53 10.19 9.53
N LYS A 152 8.97 11.32 9.99
CA LYS A 152 7.61 11.39 10.55
C LYS A 152 6.47 11.14 9.56
N ASN A 153 6.74 11.08 8.26
CA ASN A 153 5.74 10.93 7.20
C ASN A 153 5.91 9.60 6.44
N MET A 154 6.36 8.56 7.13
CA MET A 154 6.41 7.18 6.64
C MET A 154 5.16 6.41 7.05
N TYR A 155 4.55 5.71 6.10
CA TYR A 155 3.37 4.88 6.33
C TYR A 155 3.56 3.50 5.71
N LEU A 156 3.43 2.45 6.53
CA LEU A 156 3.68 1.07 6.15
C LEU A 156 2.34 0.30 6.03
N GLY A 157 2.08 -0.25 4.86
CA GLY A 157 0.89 -1.04 4.59
C GLY A 157 1.10 -2.51 4.94
N SER A 158 0.09 -3.14 5.54
CA SER A 158 0.12 -4.58 5.86
C SER A 158 0.48 -5.44 4.64
N PRO A 159 0.84 -6.72 4.82
CA PRO A 159 0.75 -7.66 3.71
C PRO A 159 -0.65 -7.63 3.08
N ALA A 160 -0.72 -7.79 1.76
CA ALA A 160 -1.96 -7.89 1.02
C ALA A 160 -2.31 -9.37 0.85
N VAL A 161 -3.47 -9.79 1.36
CA VAL A 161 -3.92 -11.20 1.28
C VAL A 161 -4.91 -11.42 0.15
N THR A 162 -5.03 -12.66 -0.32
CA THR A 162 -6.09 -13.06 -1.24
C THR A 162 -7.48 -12.87 -0.63
N ASN A 163 -8.52 -12.90 -1.47
CA ASN A 163 -9.91 -12.98 -0.99
C ASN A 163 -10.40 -14.42 -0.73
N ALA A 164 -9.50 -15.36 -0.47
CA ALA A 164 -9.85 -16.71 -0.06
C ALA A 164 -10.66 -16.72 1.25
N ALA A 165 -11.41 -17.80 1.49
CA ALA A 165 -12.13 -17.98 2.74
C ALA A 165 -11.15 -17.88 3.93
N ALA A 166 -11.57 -17.15 4.97
CA ALA A 166 -10.70 -16.86 6.10
C ALA A 166 -10.37 -18.15 6.87
N SER A 167 -9.07 -18.39 7.06
CA SER A 167 -8.50 -19.39 7.97
C SER A 167 -7.20 -18.84 8.56
N ASP A 168 -6.62 -19.52 9.53
CA ASP A 168 -5.31 -19.11 10.10
C ASP A 168 -4.18 -19.06 9.04
N THR A 169 -4.40 -19.67 7.88
CA THR A 169 -3.44 -19.74 6.76
C THR A 169 -3.91 -19.06 5.48
N SER A 170 -5.13 -18.51 5.43
CA SER A 170 -5.68 -17.94 4.19
C SER A 170 -6.51 -16.67 4.40
N GLY A 171 -6.44 -15.78 3.41
CA GLY A 171 -7.23 -14.57 3.31
C GLY A 171 -7.17 -13.69 4.56
N LEU A 172 -8.31 -13.11 4.93
CA LEU A 172 -8.41 -12.23 6.08
C LEU A 172 -8.07 -12.89 7.42
N GLY A 173 -8.13 -14.23 7.51
CA GLY A 173 -7.71 -14.95 8.72
C GLY A 173 -6.20 -14.95 8.90
N TRP A 174 -5.43 -15.17 7.82
CA TRP A 174 -3.98 -15.03 7.82
C TRP A 174 -3.59 -13.60 8.22
N LEU A 175 -4.25 -12.60 7.62
CA LEU A 175 -3.97 -11.19 7.92
C LEU A 175 -4.28 -10.85 9.38
N ALA A 176 -5.43 -11.28 9.91
CA ALA A 176 -5.76 -11.07 11.31
C ALA A 176 -4.71 -11.70 12.25
N LYS A 177 -4.22 -12.90 11.94
CA LYS A 177 -3.15 -13.57 12.69
C LYS A 177 -1.83 -12.81 12.61
N PHE A 178 -1.46 -12.30 11.44
CA PHE A 178 -0.28 -11.44 11.30
C PHE A 178 -0.39 -10.18 12.16
N MET A 179 -1.53 -9.48 12.11
CA MET A 179 -1.77 -8.28 12.92
C MET A 179 -1.74 -8.58 14.43
N GLU A 180 -2.25 -9.74 14.86
CA GLU A 180 -2.21 -10.21 16.25
C GLU A 180 -0.77 -10.52 16.72
N LYS A 181 0.04 -11.17 15.87
CA LYS A 181 1.37 -11.67 16.24
C LYS A 181 2.51 -10.68 16.03
N CYS A 182 2.33 -9.66 15.20
CA CYS A 182 3.36 -8.66 14.93
C CYS A 182 3.43 -7.60 16.05
N ASP A 183 3.70 -8.04 17.28
CA ASP A 183 3.86 -7.15 18.42
C ASP A 183 5.04 -6.19 18.20
N GLY A 184 4.81 -4.90 18.45
CA GLY A 184 5.75 -3.81 18.18
C GLY A 184 5.91 -3.44 16.69
N CYS A 185 5.08 -3.99 15.79
CA CYS A 185 5.11 -3.62 14.37
C CYS A 185 4.28 -2.36 14.09
N ASN A 186 4.86 -1.42 13.34
CA ASN A 186 4.14 -0.29 12.76
C ASN A 186 3.40 -0.74 11.51
N ILE A 187 2.07 -0.70 11.55
CA ILE A 187 1.20 -0.99 10.40
C ILE A 187 0.15 0.11 10.37
N ASP A 188 0.25 0.99 9.38
CA ASP A 188 -0.48 2.24 9.31
C ASP A 188 -1.76 2.11 8.48
N PHE A 189 -1.77 1.20 7.51
CA PHE A 189 -2.93 0.89 6.68
C PHE A 189 -2.97 -0.60 6.31
N VAL A 190 -4.14 -1.09 5.93
CA VAL A 190 -4.38 -2.49 5.57
C VAL A 190 -4.54 -2.63 4.06
N ASN A 191 -3.76 -3.53 3.49
CA ASN A 191 -3.85 -3.91 2.08
C ASN A 191 -4.67 -5.19 1.91
N ILE A 192 -5.51 -5.24 0.88
CA ILE A 192 -6.26 -6.44 0.49
C ILE A 192 -6.31 -6.57 -1.02
N HIS A 193 -6.50 -7.80 -1.48
CA HIS A 193 -6.82 -8.11 -2.87
C HIS A 193 -8.24 -8.65 -3.01
N TRP A 194 -8.84 -8.47 -4.18
CA TRP A 194 -10.12 -9.09 -4.51
C TRP A 194 -10.22 -9.51 -5.97
N TYR A 195 -10.49 -10.80 -6.19
CA TYR A 195 -10.77 -11.38 -7.50
C TYR A 195 -12.07 -12.19 -7.45
N GLY A 196 -12.96 -11.98 -8.41
CA GLY A 196 -14.24 -12.70 -8.45
C GLY A 196 -15.10 -12.25 -9.62
N TYR A 197 -16.27 -12.84 -9.80
CA TYR A 197 -17.24 -12.37 -10.79
C TYR A 197 -17.66 -10.93 -10.52
N ALA A 198 -18.04 -10.17 -11.55
CA ALA A 198 -18.56 -8.80 -11.48
C ALA A 198 -19.81 -8.66 -10.59
N ASN A 199 -19.60 -8.76 -9.28
CA ASN A 199 -20.59 -8.77 -8.21
C ASN A 199 -20.17 -7.74 -7.15
N ALA A 200 -20.73 -6.54 -7.28
CA ALA A 200 -20.40 -5.43 -6.41
C ALA A 200 -20.78 -5.69 -4.95
N GLN A 201 -21.84 -6.47 -4.68
CA GLN A 201 -22.23 -6.82 -3.33
C GLN A 201 -21.18 -7.73 -2.66
N ALA A 202 -20.66 -8.72 -3.38
CA ALA A 202 -19.60 -9.59 -2.87
C ALA A 202 -18.30 -8.82 -2.59
N PHE A 203 -17.93 -7.89 -3.47
CA PHE A 203 -16.81 -6.97 -3.25
C PHE A 203 -17.01 -6.12 -1.99
N LYS A 204 -18.15 -5.42 -1.88
CA LYS A 204 -18.48 -4.58 -0.72
C LYS A 204 -18.48 -5.41 0.58
N SER A 205 -19.05 -6.61 0.58
CA SER A 205 -19.03 -7.51 1.73
C SER A 205 -17.61 -7.94 2.14
N HIS A 206 -16.70 -8.13 1.19
CA HIS A 206 -15.29 -8.40 1.51
C HIS A 206 -14.61 -7.20 2.16
N ILE A 207 -14.90 -5.97 1.71
CA ILE A 207 -14.41 -4.75 2.36
C ILE A 207 -14.99 -4.59 3.77
N GLU A 208 -16.27 -4.88 4.00
CA GLU A 208 -16.85 -4.87 5.35
C GLU A 208 -16.17 -5.88 6.30
N ALA A 209 -15.81 -7.06 5.79
CA ALA A 209 -15.03 -8.02 6.56
C ALA A 209 -13.61 -7.50 6.86
N THR A 210 -13.00 -6.83 5.88
CA THR A 210 -11.67 -6.19 6.02
C THR A 210 -11.66 -5.12 7.11
N ARG A 211 -12.71 -4.30 7.22
CA ARG A 211 -12.83 -3.26 8.27
C ARG A 211 -12.66 -3.82 9.69
N LYS A 212 -13.14 -5.05 9.94
CA LYS A 212 -12.99 -5.72 11.23
C LYS A 212 -11.53 -6.03 11.54
N VAL A 213 -10.75 -6.43 10.53
CA VAL A 213 -9.31 -6.70 10.65
C VAL A 213 -8.50 -5.40 10.72
N ALA A 214 -8.92 -4.38 9.97
CA ALA A 214 -8.25 -3.09 9.93
C ALA A 214 -8.31 -2.34 11.28
N GLY A 215 -9.38 -2.53 12.05
CA GLY A 215 -9.51 -1.94 13.39
C GLY A 215 -9.44 -0.42 13.36
N GLY A 216 -10.07 0.20 12.36
CA GLY A 216 -10.06 1.65 12.15
C GLY A 216 -8.87 2.19 11.35
N ARG A 217 -7.91 1.34 10.97
CA ARG A 217 -6.87 1.72 9.99
C ARG A 217 -7.49 1.92 8.60
N PRO A 218 -6.96 2.83 7.78
CA PRO A 218 -7.35 2.92 6.39
C PRO A 218 -7.11 1.63 5.61
N ILE A 219 -7.92 1.42 4.59
CA ILE A 219 -7.88 0.28 3.68
C ILE A 219 -7.37 0.77 2.32
N TRP A 220 -6.46 0.00 1.76
CA TRP A 220 -6.02 0.09 0.38
C TRP A 220 -6.40 -1.20 -0.34
N VAL A 221 -7.22 -1.07 -1.38
CA VAL A 221 -7.55 -2.20 -2.26
C VAL A 221 -6.46 -2.25 -3.33
N THR A 222 -5.32 -2.86 -3.01
CA THR A 222 -4.14 -2.80 -3.87
C THR A 222 -4.33 -3.56 -5.16
N GLU A 223 -5.20 -4.57 -5.17
CA GLU A 223 -5.64 -5.25 -6.39
C GLU A 223 -7.13 -5.56 -6.33
N PHE A 224 -7.84 -5.20 -7.39
CA PHE A 224 -9.14 -5.82 -7.65
C PHE A 224 -9.37 -6.03 -9.14
N GLN A 225 -9.95 -7.18 -9.50
CA GLN A 225 -10.35 -7.46 -10.87
C GLN A 225 -11.62 -8.33 -10.89
N PRO A 226 -12.77 -7.76 -11.31
CA PRO A 226 -13.94 -8.55 -11.60
C PRO A 226 -13.75 -9.35 -12.91
N SER A 227 -14.22 -10.59 -12.93
CA SER A 227 -14.39 -11.39 -14.15
C SER A 227 -15.81 -11.25 -14.71
N GLY A 228 -15.94 -11.36 -16.02
CA GLY A 228 -17.19 -11.21 -16.76
C GLY A 228 -16.96 -10.57 -18.13
N THR A 229 -18.04 -10.31 -18.85
CA THR A 229 -18.00 -9.50 -20.07
C THR A 229 -17.54 -8.08 -19.77
N THR A 230 -17.04 -7.38 -20.80
CA THR A 230 -16.62 -5.97 -20.67
C THR A 230 -17.73 -5.09 -20.06
N ASP A 231 -18.98 -5.28 -20.46
CA ASP A 231 -20.11 -4.52 -19.92
C ASP A 231 -20.44 -4.85 -18.47
N GLU A 232 -20.30 -6.12 -18.05
CA GLU A 232 -20.46 -6.51 -16.64
C GLU A 232 -19.37 -5.89 -15.77
N VAL A 233 -18.13 -5.92 -16.25
CA VAL A 233 -17.00 -5.28 -15.56
C VAL A 233 -17.21 -3.76 -15.44
N LYS A 234 -17.64 -3.09 -16.52
CA LYS A 234 -17.93 -1.65 -16.48
C LYS A 234 -19.03 -1.32 -15.48
N ARG A 235 -20.16 -2.04 -15.49
CA ARG A 235 -21.23 -1.85 -14.50
C ARG A 235 -20.76 -2.08 -13.07
N PHE A 236 -19.89 -3.08 -12.85
CA PHE A 236 -19.26 -3.28 -11.56
C PHE A 236 -18.44 -2.06 -11.13
N LEU A 237 -17.58 -1.54 -12.02
CA LEU A 237 -16.75 -0.36 -11.75
C LEU A 237 -17.58 0.88 -11.46
N GLU A 238 -18.63 1.10 -12.24
CA GLU A 238 -19.56 2.23 -12.10
C GLU A 238 -20.32 2.20 -10.76
N ASP A 239 -20.50 1.02 -10.15
CA ASP A 239 -21.06 0.88 -8.81
C ASP A 239 -19.99 1.03 -7.70
N VAL A 240 -18.86 0.30 -7.80
CA VAL A 240 -17.91 0.23 -6.68
C VAL A 240 -16.99 1.44 -6.58
N MET A 241 -16.63 2.12 -7.67
CA MET A 241 -15.71 3.26 -7.62
C MET A 241 -16.32 4.47 -6.90
N PRO A 242 -17.54 4.95 -7.24
CA PRO A 242 -18.17 6.04 -6.49
C PRO A 242 -18.36 5.70 -5.01
N TRP A 243 -18.68 4.43 -4.71
CA TRP A 243 -18.78 3.96 -3.32
C TRP A 243 -17.44 4.01 -2.58
N MET A 244 -16.35 3.59 -3.22
CA MET A 244 -14.99 3.73 -2.65
C MET A 244 -14.57 5.19 -2.52
N ASP A 245 -14.89 6.05 -3.49
CA ASP A 245 -14.57 7.48 -3.52
C ASP A 245 -15.29 8.25 -2.39
N ALA A 246 -16.52 7.83 -2.06
CA ALA A 246 -17.31 8.38 -0.96
C ALA A 246 -16.88 7.87 0.43
N SER A 247 -16.06 6.82 0.50
CA SER A 247 -15.65 6.24 1.77
C SER A 247 -14.64 7.11 2.52
N THR A 248 -14.72 7.12 3.86
CA THR A 248 -13.74 7.79 4.73
C THR A 248 -12.56 6.88 5.10
N ASP A 249 -12.72 5.56 4.94
CA ASP A 249 -11.72 4.57 5.35
C ASP A 249 -11.04 3.85 4.18
N ILE A 250 -11.52 4.00 2.95
CA ILE A 250 -10.86 3.47 1.74
C ILE A 250 -10.02 4.59 1.14
N HIS A 251 -8.71 4.56 1.34
CA HIS A 251 -7.84 5.66 0.90
C HIS A 251 -7.39 5.51 -0.54
N ARG A 252 -7.16 4.29 -1.02
CA ARG A 252 -6.67 4.01 -2.38
C ARG A 252 -7.17 2.68 -2.90
N TYR A 253 -7.30 2.57 -4.22
CA TYR A 253 -7.64 1.32 -4.89
C TYR A 253 -7.01 1.21 -6.27
N ALA A 254 -6.65 0.01 -6.71
CA ALA A 254 -5.99 -0.23 -7.99
C ALA A 254 -6.63 -1.41 -8.75
N TYR A 255 -7.10 -1.16 -9.97
CA TYR A 255 -7.62 -2.23 -10.83
C TYR A 255 -6.45 -3.00 -11.42
N PHE A 256 -6.47 -4.34 -11.34
CA PHE A 256 -5.44 -5.18 -11.94
C PHE A 256 -5.73 -5.40 -13.43
N MET A 257 -4.96 -4.88 -14.39
CA MET A 257 -3.80 -4.00 -14.30
C MET A 257 -3.58 -3.24 -15.64
N ALA A 258 -2.60 -2.33 -15.69
CA ALA A 258 -2.13 -1.74 -16.95
C ALA A 258 -1.26 -2.77 -17.70
N ALA A 259 -1.94 -3.60 -18.49
CA ALA A 259 -1.37 -4.57 -19.42
C ALA A 259 -2.29 -4.69 -20.63
N GLN A 260 -1.77 -5.22 -21.75
CA GLN A 260 -2.60 -5.59 -22.89
C GLN A 260 -3.29 -6.93 -22.62
N GLY A 261 -4.57 -7.04 -22.94
CA GLY A 261 -5.29 -8.32 -22.89
C GLY A 261 -6.77 -8.18 -22.56
N GLU A 262 -7.49 -9.28 -22.71
CA GLU A 262 -8.88 -9.36 -22.26
C GLU A 262 -8.98 -9.13 -20.74
N GLY A 263 -9.93 -8.28 -20.32
CA GLY A 263 -10.09 -7.93 -18.91
C GLY A 263 -9.00 -7.01 -18.34
N MET A 264 -8.06 -6.53 -19.16
CA MET A 264 -7.02 -5.59 -18.74
C MET A 264 -7.38 -4.13 -19.09
N LEU A 265 -6.62 -3.17 -18.56
CA LEU A 265 -6.89 -1.75 -18.79
C LEU A 265 -6.44 -1.27 -20.18
N VAL A 266 -5.53 -1.97 -20.86
CA VAL A 266 -5.00 -1.61 -22.18
C VAL A 266 -5.53 -2.59 -23.23
N ASP A 267 -6.02 -2.06 -24.35
CA ASP A 267 -6.49 -2.85 -25.48
C ASP A 267 -5.34 -3.41 -26.32
N SER A 268 -5.68 -4.25 -27.30
CA SER A 268 -4.71 -4.87 -28.22
C SER A 268 -3.99 -3.87 -29.13
N ASN A 269 -4.47 -2.62 -29.23
CA ASN A 269 -3.83 -1.56 -30.01
C ASN A 269 -2.84 -0.73 -29.16
N GLY A 270 -2.69 -1.04 -27.86
CA GLY A 270 -1.84 -0.30 -26.93
C GLY A 270 -2.46 0.98 -26.40
N GLY A 271 -3.75 1.22 -26.63
CA GLY A 271 -4.52 2.32 -26.03
C GLY A 271 -5.33 1.86 -24.82
N LEU A 272 -5.96 2.79 -24.10
CA LEU A 272 -6.92 2.40 -23.05
C LEU A 272 -8.12 1.68 -23.68
N GLY A 273 -8.38 0.46 -23.22
CA GLY A 273 -9.61 -0.26 -23.55
C GLY A 273 -10.83 0.35 -22.87
N GLU A 274 -12.02 -0.21 -23.11
CA GLU A 274 -13.25 0.30 -22.48
C GLU A 274 -13.19 0.25 -20.94
N ILE A 275 -12.73 -0.87 -20.38
CA ILE A 275 -12.50 -1.02 -18.94
C ILE A 275 -11.50 0.03 -18.45
N GLY A 276 -10.40 0.23 -19.18
CA GLY A 276 -9.38 1.24 -18.87
C GLY A 276 -9.93 2.66 -18.85
N LYS A 277 -10.78 3.02 -19.82
CA LYS A 277 -11.43 4.34 -19.88
C LYS A 277 -12.41 4.53 -18.73
N THR A 278 -13.27 3.55 -18.45
CA THR A 278 -14.18 3.59 -17.31
C THR A 278 -13.39 3.75 -16.01
N TYR A 279 -12.38 2.90 -15.78
CA TYR A 279 -11.54 2.97 -14.59
C TYR A 279 -10.80 4.30 -14.47
N ALA A 280 -10.33 4.90 -15.55
CA ALA A 280 -9.54 6.13 -15.47
C ALA A 280 -10.40 7.40 -15.28
N PHE A 281 -11.59 7.47 -15.88
CA PHE A 281 -12.30 8.74 -16.10
C PHE A 281 -13.76 8.78 -15.60
N PHE A 282 -14.38 7.64 -15.27
CA PHE A 282 -15.76 7.63 -14.76
C PHE A 282 -15.81 8.20 -13.34
N HIS A 283 -16.80 9.04 -13.03
CA HIS A 283 -17.20 9.44 -11.67
C HIS A 283 -18.70 9.81 -11.65
#